data_AF-A8QDB4-F1
#
_entry.id   AF-A8QDB4-F1
#
_cell.length_a   1.000
_cell.length_b   1.000
_cell.length_c   1.000
_cell.angle_alpha   90.00
_cell.angle_beta   90.00
_cell.angle_gamma   90.00
#
_symmetry.space_group_name_H-M   'P 1'
#
loop_
_entity.id
_entity.type
_entity.pdbx_description
1 polymer ?
#
loop_
_entity_poly.entity_id
_entity_poly.type
_entity_poly.pdbx_seq_one_letter_code
_entity_poly.pdbx_strand_id
1 'polypeptide(L)'
;MPTPTEELERMSAKIWELFGENVRYAAPGCTSASFPDTFKVLRALEQGAPNDADTAGITGDASNPTVPPSIGTIMMAHVLLLLMRSQAPHTLPLPMIKSYSDNWWKQEGQDQVRAGVEKPATRNPLVQQLGIDASDLEQTGDALATRAVYGLVAKKILRIQRAGGAANVRFA
;
A
#
# COMPACT_ATOMS: atom_id res chain seq x y z
N MET A 1 0.98 -13.56 -7.05
CA MET A 1 0.44 -12.36 -7.72
C MET A 1 -0.75 -12.80 -8.58
N PRO A 2 -1.87 -12.04 -8.62
CA PRO A 2 -2.99 -12.34 -9.53
C PRO A 2 -2.57 -12.31 -11.00
N THR A 3 -3.30 -13.00 -11.88
CA THR A 3 -3.11 -12.88 -13.33
C THR A 3 -3.50 -11.47 -13.79
N PRO A 4 -2.69 -10.79 -14.61
CA PRO A 4 -3.04 -9.47 -15.14
C PRO A 4 -4.35 -9.49 -15.93
N THR A 5 -5.19 -8.50 -15.69
CA THR A 5 -6.45 -8.27 -16.42
C THR A 5 -6.58 -6.78 -16.73
N GLU A 6 -7.40 -6.42 -17.72
CA GLU A 6 -7.67 -4.99 -18.03
C GLU A 6 -8.24 -4.23 -16.82
N GLU A 7 -9.01 -4.91 -15.96
CA GLU A 7 -9.53 -4.33 -14.73
C GLU A 7 -8.41 -3.98 -13.75
N LEU A 8 -7.45 -4.89 -13.54
CA LEU A 8 -6.29 -4.67 -12.68
C LEU A 8 -5.32 -3.62 -13.23
N GLU A 9 -5.17 -3.54 -14.56
CA GLU A 9 -4.43 -2.45 -15.21
C GLU A 9 -5.10 -1.09 -14.96
N ARG A 10 -6.43 -1.02 -15.10
CA ARG A 10 -7.18 0.21 -14.81
C ARG A 10 -7.07 0.63 -13.34
N MET A 11 -7.13 -0.32 -12.41
CA MET A 11 -6.91 -0.07 -10.98
C MET A 11 -5.50 0.46 -10.71
N SER A 12 -4.50 -0.11 -11.38
CA SER A 12 -3.10 0.29 -11.25
C SER A 12 -2.88 1.73 -11.75
N ALA A 13 -3.39 2.06 -12.93
CA ALA A 13 -3.35 3.42 -13.46
C ALA A 13 -3.96 4.45 -12.49
N LYS A 14 -5.11 4.11 -11.89
CA LYS A 14 -5.79 4.96 -10.90
C LYS A 14 -4.98 5.14 -9.61
N ILE A 15 -4.26 4.11 -9.16
CA ILE A 15 -3.36 4.20 -8.00
C ILE A 15 -2.23 5.18 -8.31
N TRP A 16 -1.59 5.09 -9.48
CA TRP A 16 -0.53 6.04 -9.85
C TRP A 16 -1.03 7.47 -9.94
N GLU A 17 -2.24 7.68 -10.45
CA GLU A 17 -2.87 9.01 -10.53
C GLU A 17 -3.13 9.62 -9.14
N LEU A 18 -3.73 8.86 -8.21
CA LEU A 18 -4.27 9.40 -6.96
C LEU A 18 -3.41 9.10 -5.71
N PHE A 19 -2.48 8.17 -5.83
CA PHE A 19 -1.59 7.70 -4.78
C PHE A 19 -0.11 7.68 -5.23
N GLY A 20 0.21 8.24 -6.40
CA GLY A 20 1.53 8.25 -7.03
C GLY A 20 2.66 8.71 -6.11
N GLU A 21 2.44 9.78 -5.34
CA GLU A 21 3.42 10.27 -4.37
C GLU A 21 3.82 9.18 -3.36
N ASN A 22 2.88 8.38 -2.87
CA ASN A 22 3.14 7.35 -1.87
C ASN A 22 3.84 6.13 -2.48
N VAL A 23 3.44 5.69 -3.67
CA VAL A 23 4.11 4.54 -4.32
C VAL A 23 5.55 4.85 -4.73
N ARG A 24 5.91 6.13 -4.90
CA ARG A 24 7.31 6.55 -5.16
C ARG A 24 8.27 6.32 -4.00
N TYR A 25 7.78 6.06 -2.78
CA TYR A 25 8.67 5.53 -1.73
C TYR A 25 9.32 4.21 -2.14
N ALA A 26 8.64 3.37 -2.93
CA ALA A 26 9.13 2.09 -3.42
C ALA A 26 9.52 2.09 -4.91
N ALA A 27 9.14 3.11 -5.68
CA ALA A 27 9.50 3.29 -7.08
C ALA A 27 9.90 4.75 -7.37
N PRO A 28 11.09 5.19 -6.94
CA PRO A 28 11.49 6.59 -6.98
C PRO A 28 11.37 7.20 -8.38
N GLY A 29 10.69 8.35 -8.45
CA GLY A 29 10.45 9.11 -9.67
C GLY A 29 9.54 8.46 -10.71
N CYS A 30 8.99 7.29 -10.44
CA CYS A 30 8.07 6.66 -11.37
C CYS A 30 6.72 7.42 -11.43
N THR A 31 6.20 7.66 -12.64
CA THR A 31 4.89 8.29 -12.85
C THR A 31 3.75 7.28 -12.99
N SER A 32 4.05 6.10 -13.51
CA SER A 32 3.10 5.05 -13.86
C SER A 32 3.83 3.74 -14.11
N ALA A 33 3.21 2.61 -13.78
CA ALA A 33 3.73 1.29 -14.09
C ALA A 33 2.60 0.33 -14.49
N SER A 34 2.96 -0.78 -15.14
CA SER A 34 2.04 -1.89 -15.44
C SER A 34 1.44 -2.48 -14.17
N PHE A 35 0.34 -3.24 -14.24
CA PHE A 35 -0.19 -3.93 -13.06
C PHE A 35 0.85 -4.83 -12.36
N PRO A 36 1.59 -5.71 -13.06
CA PRO A 36 2.63 -6.54 -12.43
C PRO A 36 3.64 -5.72 -11.62
N ASP A 37 4.10 -4.61 -12.19
CA ASP A 37 5.09 -3.75 -11.55
C ASP A 37 4.47 -2.94 -10.40
N THR A 38 3.27 -2.42 -10.59
CA THR A 38 2.49 -1.75 -9.54
C THR A 38 2.27 -2.66 -8.33
N PHE A 39 1.99 -3.95 -8.57
CA PHE A 39 1.82 -4.95 -7.51
C PHE A 39 3.13 -5.17 -6.73
N LYS A 40 4.28 -5.25 -7.43
CA LYS A 40 5.60 -5.33 -6.77
C LYS A 40 5.89 -4.09 -5.96
N VAL A 41 5.66 -2.90 -6.52
CA VAL A 41 5.87 -1.61 -5.84
C VAL A 41 5.01 -1.49 -4.58
N LEU A 42 3.73 -1.85 -4.65
CA LEU A 42 2.87 -1.86 -3.48
C LEU A 42 3.34 -2.88 -2.43
N ARG A 43 3.84 -4.05 -2.85
CA ARG A 43 4.39 -5.07 -1.93
C ARG A 43 5.68 -4.60 -1.26
N ALA A 44 6.56 -3.93 -2.00
CA ALA A 44 7.75 -3.31 -1.45
C ALA A 44 7.36 -2.19 -0.46
N LEU A 45 6.38 -1.34 -0.80
CA LEU A 45 5.89 -0.30 0.11
C LEU A 45 5.26 -0.86 1.40
N GLU A 46 4.46 -1.93 1.30
CA GLU A 46 3.93 -2.67 2.45
C GLU A 46 5.03 -3.19 3.38
N GLN A 47 6.22 -3.49 2.84
CA GLN A 47 7.40 -3.95 3.58
C GLN A 47 8.30 -2.80 4.06
N GLY A 48 7.89 -1.54 3.89
CA GLY A 48 8.70 -0.37 4.22
C GLY A 48 9.78 -0.04 3.20
N ALA A 49 9.54 -0.33 1.91
CA ALA A 49 10.45 -0.10 0.79
C ALA A 49 11.86 -0.69 0.99
N PRO A 50 11.98 -2.03 1.08
CA PRO A 50 13.28 -2.68 1.16
C PRO A 50 14.14 -2.34 -0.07
N ASN A 51 15.45 -2.44 0.08
CA ASN A 51 16.39 -2.36 -1.03
C ASN A 51 16.37 -3.70 -1.80
N ASP A 52 15.36 -3.91 -2.63
CA ASP A 52 15.20 -5.13 -3.43
C ASP A 52 15.51 -4.90 -4.92
N ALA A 53 15.91 -5.97 -5.60
CA ALA A 53 16.17 -5.94 -7.04
C ALA A 53 14.88 -5.86 -7.87
N ASP A 54 13.75 -6.29 -7.29
CA ASP A 54 12.46 -6.39 -7.98
C ASP A 54 11.87 -5.02 -8.32
N THR A 55 12.18 -3.99 -7.53
CA THR A 55 11.76 -2.60 -7.76
C THR A 55 12.87 -1.68 -8.27
N ALA A 56 14.14 -2.12 -8.24
CA ALA A 56 15.29 -1.30 -8.66
C ALA A 56 15.20 -0.76 -10.09
N GLY A 57 14.53 -1.49 -11.00
CA GLY A 57 14.30 -1.05 -12.39
C GLY A 57 13.09 -0.13 -12.59
N ILE A 58 12.25 0.06 -11.56
CA ILE A 58 11.01 0.82 -11.64
C ILE A 58 11.27 2.23 -11.12
N THR A 59 11.89 3.05 -11.96
CA THR A 59 12.25 4.44 -11.63
C THR A 59 11.80 5.41 -12.73
N GLY A 60 11.89 6.71 -12.46
CA GLY A 60 11.60 7.77 -13.44
C GLY A 60 12.00 9.15 -12.93
N ASP A 61 11.41 10.20 -13.50
CA ASP A 61 11.81 11.61 -13.26
C ASP A 61 10.78 12.44 -12.46
N ALA A 62 9.74 11.81 -11.91
CA ALA A 62 8.74 12.49 -11.08
C ALA A 62 9.32 12.93 -9.73
N SER A 63 8.69 13.94 -9.12
CA SER A 63 9.07 14.38 -7.77
C SER A 63 8.82 13.28 -6.74
N ASN A 64 9.86 13.01 -5.94
CA ASN A 64 9.81 12.09 -4.81
C ASN A 64 9.24 12.77 -3.57
N PRO A 65 8.64 11.99 -2.64
CA PRO A 65 8.28 12.49 -1.33
C PRO A 65 9.48 13.05 -0.57
N THR A 66 9.22 14.05 0.27
CA THR A 66 10.22 14.72 1.12
C THR A 66 10.02 14.45 2.61
N VAL A 67 8.95 13.74 2.97
CA VAL A 67 8.62 13.34 4.34
C VAL A 67 8.72 11.82 4.47
N PRO A 68 8.98 11.28 5.67
CA PRO A 68 9.02 9.84 5.88
C PRO A 68 7.67 9.17 5.55
N PRO A 69 7.65 7.94 4.98
CA PRO A 69 6.41 7.18 4.88
C PRO A 69 5.89 6.87 6.29
N SER A 70 4.60 7.10 6.49
CA SER A 70 3.91 6.74 7.73
C SER A 70 3.45 5.28 7.70
N ILE A 71 3.22 4.69 8.87
CA ILE A 71 2.50 3.41 8.99
C ILE A 71 1.13 3.47 8.30
N GLY A 72 0.46 4.63 8.30
CA GLY A 72 -0.77 4.83 7.54
C GLY A 72 -0.58 4.61 6.03
N THR A 73 0.50 5.11 5.45
CA THR A 73 0.86 4.89 4.04
C THR A 73 1.14 3.42 3.75
N ILE A 74 1.90 2.75 4.63
CA ILE A 74 2.20 1.31 4.54
C ILE A 74 0.89 0.49 4.59
N MET A 75 -0.01 0.81 5.52
CA MET A 75 -1.29 0.14 5.65
C MET A 75 -2.23 0.41 4.46
N MET A 76 -2.18 1.59 3.84
CA MET A 76 -2.89 1.84 2.59
C MET A 76 -2.39 0.93 1.46
N ALA A 77 -1.09 0.73 1.33
CA ALA A 77 -0.53 -0.21 0.34
C ALA A 77 -1.00 -1.65 0.61
N HIS A 78 -1.00 -2.08 1.88
CA HIS A 78 -1.53 -3.38 2.29
C HIS A 78 -3.01 -3.56 1.89
N VAL A 79 -3.88 -2.58 2.18
CA VAL A 79 -5.31 -2.65 1.81
C VAL A 79 -5.52 -2.71 0.29
N LEU A 80 -4.74 -1.95 -0.48
CA LEU A 80 -4.78 -2.01 -1.96
C LEU A 80 -4.41 -3.41 -2.48
N LEU A 81 -3.36 -4.02 -1.92
CA LEU A 81 -2.96 -5.39 -2.26
C LEU A 81 -4.01 -6.43 -1.90
N LEU A 82 -4.66 -6.30 -0.74
CA LEU A 82 -5.76 -7.19 -0.34
C LEU A 82 -6.90 -7.18 -1.37
N LEU A 83 -7.31 -5.99 -1.82
CA LEU A 83 -8.37 -5.85 -2.83
C LEU A 83 -7.94 -6.39 -4.19
N MET A 84 -6.74 -6.08 -4.65
CA MET A 84 -6.20 -6.62 -5.92
C MET A 84 -6.08 -8.14 -5.92
N ARG A 85 -5.83 -8.76 -4.76
CA ARG A 85 -5.80 -10.23 -4.60
C ARG A 85 -7.18 -10.87 -4.52
N SER A 86 -8.21 -10.12 -4.11
CA SER A 86 -9.57 -10.65 -4.07
C SER A 86 -10.11 -10.95 -5.46
N GLN A 87 -11.05 -11.89 -5.57
CA GLN A 87 -11.65 -12.24 -6.87
C GLN A 87 -12.41 -11.05 -7.44
N ALA A 88 -12.50 -10.97 -8.78
CA ALA A 88 -13.38 -10.01 -9.46
C ALA A 88 -14.80 -10.08 -8.85
N PRO A 89 -15.42 -8.94 -8.49
CA PRO A 89 -15.10 -7.57 -8.87
C PRO A 89 -14.19 -6.82 -7.86
N HIS A 90 -13.20 -7.51 -7.27
CA HIS A 90 -12.20 -6.96 -6.36
C HIS A 90 -12.82 -6.20 -5.17
N THR A 91 -13.79 -6.86 -4.53
CA THR A 91 -14.62 -6.29 -3.47
C THR A 91 -14.47 -7.13 -2.20
N LEU A 92 -14.23 -6.48 -1.06
CA LEU A 92 -14.16 -7.13 0.25
C LEU A 92 -15.03 -6.39 1.28
N PRO A 93 -15.71 -7.11 2.19
CA PRO A 93 -16.37 -6.48 3.33
C PRO A 93 -15.35 -5.77 4.24
N LEU A 94 -15.69 -4.58 4.75
CA LEU A 94 -14.82 -3.86 5.68
C LEU A 94 -14.41 -4.70 6.92
N PRO A 95 -15.31 -5.48 7.56
CA PRO A 95 -14.91 -6.36 8.66
C PRO A 95 -13.85 -7.40 8.27
N MET A 96 -13.86 -7.86 7.02
CA MET A 96 -12.91 -8.83 6.50
C MET A 96 -11.54 -8.18 6.26
N ILE A 97 -11.51 -6.97 5.69
CA ILE A 97 -10.28 -6.17 5.56
C ILE A 97 -9.66 -5.94 6.94
N LYS A 98 -10.46 -5.50 7.92
CA LYS A 98 -10.00 -5.28 9.30
C LYS A 98 -9.36 -6.54 9.90
N SER A 99 -10.01 -7.70 9.77
CA SER A 99 -9.51 -8.98 10.29
C SER A 99 -8.19 -9.40 9.63
N TYR A 100 -8.12 -9.33 8.30
CA TYR A 100 -6.89 -9.67 7.57
C TYR A 100 -5.73 -8.76 7.89
N SER A 101 -5.98 -7.45 7.95
CA SER A 101 -4.94 -6.48 8.29
C SER A 101 -4.48 -6.59 9.73
N ASP A 102 -5.38 -6.90 10.68
CA ASP A 102 -4.98 -7.15 12.08
C ASP A 102 -4.08 -8.39 12.21
N ASN A 103 -4.43 -9.48 11.53
CA ASN A 103 -3.61 -10.69 11.50
C ASN A 103 -2.24 -10.43 10.86
N TRP A 104 -2.20 -9.79 9.68
CA TRP A 104 -0.95 -9.46 9.02
C TRP A 104 -0.07 -8.51 9.86
N TRP A 105 -0.67 -7.48 10.46
CA TRP A 105 0.07 -6.51 11.27
C TRP A 105 0.78 -7.16 12.44
N LYS A 106 0.09 -8.07 13.15
CA LYS A 106 0.64 -8.82 14.29
C LYS A 106 1.70 -9.85 13.90
N GLN A 107 1.57 -10.45 12.71
CA GLN A 107 2.47 -11.54 12.29
C GLN A 107 3.71 -11.04 11.53
N GLU A 108 3.58 -9.95 10.78
CA GLU A 108 4.61 -9.49 9.86
C GLU A 108 4.79 -7.97 9.87
N GLY A 109 3.70 -7.21 9.83
CA GLY A 109 3.74 -5.77 9.56
C GLY A 109 4.52 -4.96 10.61
N GLN A 110 4.29 -5.21 11.90
CA GLN A 110 5.01 -4.53 12.99
C GLN A 110 6.51 -4.81 12.93
N ASP A 111 6.90 -6.07 12.72
CA ASP A 111 8.30 -6.48 12.66
C ASP A 111 9.00 -5.92 11.41
N GLN A 112 8.29 -5.83 10.28
CA GLN A 112 8.82 -5.20 9.07
C GLN A 112 9.09 -3.71 9.27
N VAL A 113 8.18 -2.99 9.91
CA VAL A 113 8.37 -1.56 10.24
C VAL A 113 9.49 -1.38 11.25
N ARG A 114 9.50 -2.16 12.35
CA ARG A 114 10.56 -2.11 13.37
C ARG A 114 11.93 -2.38 12.76
N ALA A 115 12.05 -3.42 11.92
CA ALA A 115 13.28 -3.72 11.22
C ALA A 115 13.71 -2.59 10.27
N GLY A 116 12.76 -1.88 9.64
CA GLY A 116 13.08 -0.73 8.79
C GLY A 116 13.61 0.48 9.56
N VAL A 117 13.10 0.70 10.77
CA VAL A 117 13.61 1.75 11.67
C VAL A 117 14.98 1.39 12.24
N GLU A 118 15.15 0.15 12.71
CA GLU A 118 16.40 -0.31 13.34
C GLU A 118 17.54 -0.54 12.35
N LYS A 119 17.21 -0.93 11.11
CA LYS A 119 18.19 -1.30 10.06
C LYS A 119 17.93 -0.51 8.78
N PRO A 120 18.14 0.81 8.76
CA PRO A 120 17.82 1.66 7.62
C PRO A 120 18.62 1.29 6.36
N ALA A 121 19.80 0.67 6.49
CA ALA A 121 20.60 0.19 5.36
C ALA A 121 19.93 -0.95 4.55
N THR A 122 18.87 -1.57 5.09
CA THR A 122 18.05 -2.57 4.36
C THR A 122 16.96 -1.93 3.49
N ARG A 123 16.79 -0.61 3.57
CA ARG A 123 15.81 0.16 2.82
C ARG A 123 16.43 0.75 1.57
N ASN A 124 15.60 1.05 0.58
CA ASN A 124 16.08 1.74 -0.60
C ASN A 124 16.65 3.12 -0.23
N PRO A 125 17.46 3.76 -1.11
CA PRO A 125 18.15 5.00 -0.78
C PRO A 125 17.23 6.14 -0.32
N LEU A 126 16.03 6.23 -0.89
CA LEU A 126 15.05 7.27 -0.54
C LEU A 126 14.54 7.10 0.90
N VAL A 127 14.07 5.90 1.26
CA VAL A 127 13.57 5.63 2.61
C VAL A 127 14.71 5.56 3.62
N GLN A 128 15.92 5.16 3.22
CA GLN A 128 17.11 5.26 4.08
C GLN A 128 17.40 6.71 4.48
N GLN A 129 17.23 7.67 3.56
CA GLN A 129 17.42 9.10 3.83
C GLN A 129 16.31 9.68 4.70
N LEU A 130 15.05 9.33 4.41
CA LEU A 130 13.88 9.91 5.08
C LEU A 130 13.58 9.25 6.43
N GLY A 131 13.93 7.97 6.60
CA GLY A 131 13.46 7.13 7.71
C GLY A 131 12.03 6.63 7.49
N ILE A 132 11.41 6.11 8.56
CA ILE A 132 10.00 5.69 8.58
C ILE A 132 9.34 6.34 9.79
N ASP A 133 8.17 6.94 9.61
CA ASP A 133 7.37 7.45 10.73
C ASP A 133 6.60 6.30 11.40
N ALA A 134 7.13 5.85 12.54
CA ALA A 134 6.62 4.75 13.33
C ALA A 134 5.71 5.20 14.50
N SER A 135 5.18 6.43 14.47
CA SER A 135 4.35 6.98 15.57
C SER A 135 3.12 6.12 15.92
N ASP A 136 2.59 5.39 14.93
CA ASP A 136 1.39 4.54 15.07
C ASP A 136 1.74 3.03 15.30
N LEU A 137 2.98 2.68 15.67
CA LEU A 137 3.44 1.28 15.74
C LEU A 137 2.65 0.41 16.72
N GLU A 138 2.23 1.01 17.84
CA GLU A 138 1.48 0.35 18.91
C GLU A 138 -0.03 0.24 18.61
N GLN A 139 -0.51 0.78 17.49
CA GLN A 139 -1.91 0.67 17.08
C GLN A 139 -2.22 -0.75 16.59
N THR A 140 -3.47 -1.18 16.77
CA THR A 140 -3.97 -2.44 16.23
C THR A 140 -4.12 -2.37 14.71
N GLY A 141 -3.91 -3.51 14.03
CA GLY A 141 -4.02 -3.52 12.57
C GLY A 141 -5.45 -3.26 12.08
N ASP A 142 -6.46 -3.58 12.88
CA ASP A 142 -7.86 -3.29 12.57
C ASP A 142 -8.16 -1.77 12.56
N ALA A 143 -7.59 -1.01 13.50
CA ALA A 143 -7.72 0.44 13.60
C ALA A 143 -6.95 1.13 12.47
N LEU A 144 -5.72 0.67 12.21
CA LEU A 144 -4.90 1.13 11.09
C LEU A 144 -5.59 0.88 9.74
N ALA A 145 -6.15 -0.31 9.53
CA ALA A 145 -6.86 -0.65 8.30
C ALA A 145 -8.12 0.20 8.12
N THR A 146 -8.84 0.48 9.20
CA THR A 146 -9.99 1.38 9.17
C THR A 146 -9.57 2.78 8.69
N ARG A 147 -8.51 3.36 9.30
CA ARG A 147 -7.94 4.65 8.86
C ARG A 147 -7.48 4.62 7.41
N ALA A 148 -6.80 3.54 7.00
CA ALA A 148 -6.31 3.36 5.63
C ALA A 148 -7.45 3.32 4.61
N VAL A 149 -8.51 2.54 4.85
CA VAL A 149 -9.69 2.48 3.97
C VAL A 149 -10.31 3.86 3.82
N TYR A 150 -10.57 4.57 4.93
CA TYR A 150 -11.18 5.90 4.84
C TYR A 150 -10.25 6.93 4.19
N GLY A 151 -8.93 6.86 4.39
CA GLY A 151 -7.97 7.71 3.69
C GLY A 151 -7.96 7.45 2.18
N LEU A 152 -8.04 6.19 1.75
CA LEU A 152 -8.15 5.81 0.34
C LEU A 152 -9.50 6.21 -0.27
N VAL A 153 -10.58 6.22 0.52
CA VAL A 153 -11.89 6.76 0.11
C VAL A 153 -11.82 8.27 -0.06
N ALA A 154 -11.20 8.98 0.88
CA ALA A 154 -11.01 10.43 0.78
C ALA A 154 -10.19 10.81 -0.47
N LYS A 155 -9.22 9.97 -0.86
CA LYS A 155 -8.45 10.10 -2.10
C LYS A 155 -9.20 9.66 -3.36
N LYS A 156 -10.46 9.21 -3.25
CA LYS A 156 -11.30 8.69 -4.36
C LYS A 156 -10.73 7.46 -5.06
N ILE A 157 -9.81 6.73 -4.41
CA ILE A 157 -9.25 5.47 -4.93
C ILE A 157 -10.24 4.34 -4.67
N LEU A 158 -10.75 4.29 -3.44
CA LEU A 158 -11.74 3.32 -2.99
C LEU A 158 -13.11 3.97 -2.78
N ARG A 159 -14.16 3.16 -2.78
CA ARG A 159 -15.50 3.54 -2.34
C ARG A 159 -16.09 2.47 -1.44
N ILE A 160 -16.94 2.90 -0.52
CA ILE A 160 -17.72 2.02 0.34
C ILE A 160 -19.14 1.96 -0.22
N GLN A 161 -19.56 0.77 -0.64
CA GLN A 161 -20.92 0.49 -1.06
C GLN A 161 -21.64 -0.26 0.07
N ARG A 162 -22.76 0.31 0.54
CA ARG A 162 -23.61 -0.35 1.54
C ARG A 162 -24.70 -1.13 0.83
N ALA A 163 -24.74 -2.44 1.02
CA ALA A 163 -25.78 -3.32 0.49
C ALA A 163 -26.07 -4.41 1.52
N GLY A 164 -27.35 -4.67 1.80
CA GLY A 164 -27.77 -5.75 2.72
C GLY A 164 -27.19 -5.63 4.15
N GLY A 165 -26.98 -4.41 4.65
CA GLY A 165 -26.39 -4.18 5.98
C GLY A 165 -24.86 -4.32 6.06
N ALA A 166 -24.20 -4.73 4.97
CA ALA A 166 -22.74 -4.84 4.90
C ALA A 166 -22.12 -3.62 4.20
N ALA A 167 -21.00 -3.13 4.75
CA ALA A 167 -20.14 -2.14 4.11
C ALA A 167 -19.07 -2.84 3.28
N ASN A 168 -19.26 -2.86 1.96
CA ASN A 168 -18.33 -3.46 1.00
C ASN A 168 -17.39 -2.41 0.44
N VAL A 169 -16.09 -2.70 0.44
CA VAL A 169 -15.03 -1.82 -0.05
C VAL A 169 -14.56 -2.34 -1.40
N ARG A 170 -14.44 -1.44 -2.37
CA ARG A 170 -13.97 -1.72 -3.74
C ARG A 170 -13.28 -0.51 -4.34
N PHE A 171 -12.56 -0.70 -5.44
CA PHE A 171 -12.07 0.42 -6.23
C PHE A 171 -13.24 1.27 -6.77
N ALA A 172 -13.04 2.59 -6.72
CA ALA A 172 -14.08 3.58 -7.04
C ALA A 172 -14.37 3.71 -8.54
#